data_AF-A3DI83-F1
#
_entry.id   AF-A3DI83-F1
#
_cell.length_a   1.000
_cell.length_b   1.000
_cell.length_c   1.000
_cell.angle_alpha   90.00
_cell.angle_beta   90.00
_cell.angle_gamma   90.00
#
_symmetry.space_group_name_H-M   'P 1'
#
loop_
_entity.id
_entity.type
_entity.pdbx_description
1 polymer ?
#
loop_
_entity_poly.entity_id
_entity_poly.type
_entity_poly.pdbx_seq_one_letter_code
_entity_poly.pdbx_strand_id
1 'polypeptide(L)'
;MPFNEILRQLRTEKNLSQKDVADAIGVDRTTYTKYETGKSQPDFVTIQKLAEFYSVSVDYLLGRTDIRNPYIPEEYTQKHKVTKRDLMQYEDFIKQAGIFFMNDEVAEEDKEKLFRDISELFWKAKEMNKKKYGRKKAKTDQ
;
A
#
# COMPACT_ATOMS: atom_id res chain seq x y z
N MET A 1 11.05 -6.33 -0.88
CA MET A 1 11.21 -7.46 0.08
C MET A 1 10.36 -8.63 -0.40
N PRO A 2 10.79 -9.90 -0.31
CA PRO A 2 9.99 -11.05 -0.68
C PRO A 2 8.83 -11.31 0.31
N PHE A 3 7.74 -11.89 -0.19
CA PHE A 3 6.49 -12.16 0.57
C PHE A 3 6.71 -12.79 1.96
N ASN A 4 7.54 -13.83 2.05
CA ASN A 4 7.78 -14.56 3.29
C ASN A 4 8.51 -13.72 4.34
N GLU A 5 9.39 -12.80 3.93
CA GLU A 5 10.05 -11.85 4.82
C GLU A 5 9.07 -10.79 5.31
N ILE A 6 8.18 -10.30 4.44
CA ILE A 6 7.12 -9.35 4.80
C ILE A 6 6.19 -9.94 5.85
N LEU A 7 5.78 -11.21 5.71
CA LEU A 7 4.97 -11.90 6.73
C LEU A 7 5.67 -11.94 8.09
N ARG A 8 6.95 -12.33 8.09
CA ARG A 8 7.74 -12.38 9.32
C ARG A 8 7.86 -10.99 9.95
N GLN A 9 8.14 -9.97 9.15
CA GLN A 9 8.25 -8.58 9.60
C GLN A 9 6.94 -8.13 10.26
N LEU A 10 5.81 -8.23 9.56
CA LEU A 10 4.50 -7.81 10.07
C LEU A 10 4.10 -8.54 11.36
N ARG A 11 4.42 -9.84 11.44
CA ARG A 11 4.20 -10.62 12.66
C ARG A 11 5.04 -10.10 13.83
N THR A 12 6.34 -9.86 13.61
CA THR A 12 7.24 -9.39 14.67
C THR A 12 6.91 -7.98 15.14
N GLU A 13 6.49 -7.09 14.24
CA GLU A 13 6.06 -5.74 14.60
C GLU A 13 4.85 -5.73 15.53
N LYS A 14 3.92 -6.68 15.34
CA LYS A 14 2.76 -6.86 16.21
C LYS A 14 3.04 -7.72 17.45
N ASN A 15 4.29 -8.15 17.67
CA ASN A 15 4.71 -9.05 18.77
C ASN A 15 3.91 -10.37 18.83
N LEU A 16 3.55 -10.91 17.67
CA LEU A 16 2.74 -12.13 17.58
C LEU A 16 3.60 -13.39 17.41
N SER A 17 3.15 -14.51 17.96
CA SER A 17 3.71 -15.83 17.65
C SER A 17 3.18 -16.35 16.31
N GLN A 18 3.88 -17.32 15.72
CA GLN A 18 3.40 -17.99 14.49
C GLN A 18 2.05 -18.69 14.71
N LYS A 19 1.76 -19.10 15.95
CA LYS A 19 0.49 -19.73 16.30
C LYS A 19 -0.64 -18.70 16.28
N ASP A 20 -0.43 -17.52 16.85
CA ASP A 20 -1.46 -16.47 16.92
C ASP A 20 -1.94 -16.06 15.52
N VAL A 21 -1.02 -15.93 14.57
CA VAL A 21 -1.37 -15.59 13.19
C VAL A 21 -2.09 -16.75 12.50
N ALA A 22 -1.63 -17.99 12.73
CA ALA A 22 -2.25 -19.19 12.16
C ALA A 22 -3.70 -19.35 12.65
N ASP A 23 -3.93 -19.17 13.95
CA ASP A 23 -5.25 -19.20 14.57
C ASP A 23 -6.15 -18.09 14.01
N ALA A 24 -5.62 -16.88 13.81
CA ALA A 24 -6.37 -15.74 13.26
C ALA A 24 -6.82 -15.94 11.81
N ILE A 25 -5.99 -16.56 10.96
CA ILE A 25 -6.34 -16.81 9.55
C ILE A 25 -7.02 -18.17 9.31
N GLY A 26 -7.09 -19.01 10.35
CA GLY A 26 -7.75 -20.32 10.33
C GLY A 26 -6.95 -21.41 9.64
N VAL A 27 -5.63 -21.46 9.85
CA VAL A 27 -4.73 -22.52 9.34
C VAL A 27 -3.94 -23.15 10.48
N ASP A 28 -3.35 -24.33 10.25
CA ASP A 28 -2.42 -24.92 11.23
C ASP A 28 -1.14 -24.08 11.36
N ARG A 29 -0.57 -24.03 12.56
CA ARG A 29 0.71 -23.35 12.83
C ARG A 29 1.80 -23.77 11.85
N THR A 30 1.93 -25.06 11.55
CA THR A 30 2.94 -25.60 10.65
C THR A 30 2.75 -25.07 9.22
N THR A 31 1.51 -24.90 8.80
CA THR A 31 1.16 -24.30 7.50
C THR A 31 1.63 -22.85 7.45
N TYR A 32 1.35 -22.06 8.49
CA TYR A 32 1.83 -20.69 8.57
C TYR A 32 3.37 -20.60 8.62
N THR A 33 4.04 -21.49 9.36
CA THR A 33 5.51 -21.59 9.36
C THR A 33 6.06 -21.89 7.95
N LYS A 34 5.38 -22.70 7.14
CA LYS A 34 5.78 -22.95 5.74
C LYS A 34 5.66 -21.70 4.87
N TYR A 35 4.70 -20.82 5.14
CA TYR A 35 4.58 -19.54 4.45
C TYR A 35 5.76 -18.61 4.80
N GLU A 36 6.07 -18.43 6.09
CA GLU A 36 7.19 -17.57 6.52
C GLU A 36 8.58 -18.10 6.09
N THR A 37 8.69 -19.42 5.89
CA THR A 37 9.93 -20.05 5.42
C THR A 37 10.01 -20.17 3.90
N GLY A 38 8.96 -19.76 3.17
CA GLY A 38 8.88 -19.88 1.71
C GLY A 38 8.75 -21.32 1.18
N LYS A 39 8.53 -22.30 2.06
CA LYS A 39 8.35 -23.72 1.71
C LYS A 39 6.99 -24.03 1.09
N SER A 40 6.02 -23.12 1.25
CA SER A 40 4.70 -23.20 0.65
C SER A 40 4.17 -21.79 0.39
N GLN A 41 3.22 -21.66 -0.54
CA GLN A 41 2.53 -20.41 -0.81
C GLN A 41 1.07 -20.51 -0.33
N PRO A 42 0.55 -19.46 0.32
CA PRO A 42 -0.87 -19.39 0.65
C PRO A 42 -1.71 -19.26 -0.62
N ASP A 43 -2.94 -19.74 -0.54
CA ASP A 43 -3.92 -19.52 -1.60
C ASP A 43 -4.44 -18.08 -1.59
N PHE A 44 -5.20 -17.73 -2.62
CA PHE A 44 -5.75 -16.38 -2.77
C PHE A 44 -6.60 -15.94 -1.55
N VAL A 45 -7.40 -16.84 -0.99
CA VAL A 45 -8.26 -16.57 0.16
C VAL A 45 -7.42 -16.27 1.41
N THR A 46 -6.36 -17.06 1.64
CA THR A 46 -5.44 -16.86 2.76
C THR A 46 -4.65 -15.57 2.60
N ILE A 47 -4.25 -15.21 1.38
CA ILE A 47 -3.60 -13.91 1.09
C ILE A 47 -4.52 -12.75 1.46
N GLN A 48 -5.80 -12.80 1.12
CA GLN A 48 -6.77 -11.75 1.52
C GLN A 48 -6.90 -11.67 3.05
N LYS A 49 -7.07 -12.79 3.73
CA LYS A 49 -7.15 -12.83 5.21
C LYS A 49 -5.91 -12.24 5.87
N LEU A 50 -4.72 -12.56 5.35
CA LEU A 50 -3.46 -12.01 5.85
C LEU A 50 -3.39 -10.49 5.65
N ALA A 51 -3.79 -10.01 4.47
CA ALA A 51 -3.81 -8.57 4.17
C ALA A 51 -4.76 -7.82 5.11
N GLU A 52 -5.97 -8.36 5.33
CA GLU A 52 -6.95 -7.80 6.28
C GLU A 52 -6.44 -7.84 7.73
N PHE A 53 -5.91 -8.99 8.17
CA PHE A 53 -5.37 -9.18 9.52
C PHE A 53 -4.24 -8.21 9.87
N TYR A 54 -3.35 -7.97 8.90
CA TYR A 54 -2.27 -7.00 9.06
C TYR A 54 -2.68 -5.57 8.74
N SER A 55 -3.91 -5.37 8.23
CA SER A 55 -4.42 -4.08 7.77
C SER A 55 -3.47 -3.44 6.75
N VAL A 56 -3.07 -4.22 5.76
CA VAL A 56 -2.21 -3.79 4.64
C VAL A 56 -2.86 -4.15 3.31
N SER A 57 -2.43 -3.52 2.23
CA SER A 57 -2.83 -3.90 0.89
C SER A 57 -2.22 -5.25 0.47
N VAL A 58 -2.92 -5.98 -0.40
CA VAL A 58 -2.39 -7.23 -0.98
C VAL A 58 -1.12 -6.96 -1.78
N ASP A 59 -1.02 -5.83 -2.48
CA ASP A 59 0.18 -5.48 -3.24
C ASP A 59 1.40 -5.24 -2.33
N TYR A 60 1.20 -4.63 -1.15
CA TYR A 60 2.26 -4.53 -0.15
C TYR A 60 2.66 -5.91 0.36
N LEU A 61 1.68 -6.73 0.75
CA LEU A 61 1.93 -8.06 1.28
C LEU A 61 2.74 -8.92 0.31
N LEU A 62 2.43 -8.83 -0.99
CA LEU A 62 3.14 -9.51 -2.08
C LEU A 62 4.48 -8.87 -2.47
N GLY A 63 4.90 -7.79 -1.81
CA GLY A 63 6.17 -7.11 -2.06
C GLY A 63 6.22 -6.33 -3.37
N ARG A 64 5.06 -5.91 -3.89
CA ARG A 64 4.96 -5.11 -5.13
C ARG A 64 5.06 -3.61 -4.89
N THR A 65 4.89 -3.19 -3.64
CA THR A 65 4.99 -1.80 -3.18
C THR A 65 5.58 -1.75 -1.79
N ASP A 66 6.26 -0.65 -1.46
CA ASP A 66 6.75 -0.36 -0.11
C ASP A 66 5.70 0.39 0.74
N ILE A 67 4.57 0.78 0.13
CA ILE A 67 3.49 1.48 0.83
C ILE A 67 2.46 0.47 1.35
N ARG A 68 2.34 0.36 2.68
CA ARG A 68 1.40 -0.56 3.35
C ARG A 68 -0.02 -0.40 2.83
N ASN A 69 -0.54 0.82 2.89
CA ASN A 69 -1.85 1.20 2.36
C ASN A 69 -1.73 2.52 1.60
N PRO A 70 -1.76 2.51 0.26
CA PRO A 70 -1.81 3.75 -0.48
C PRO A 70 -3.12 4.48 -0.15
N TYR A 71 -3.01 5.71 0.38
CA TYR A 71 -4.18 6.55 0.61
C TYR A 71 -4.64 7.15 -0.71
N ILE A 72 -5.88 6.82 -1.09
CA ILE A 72 -6.52 7.34 -2.29
C ILE A 72 -7.85 7.96 -1.84
N PRO A 73 -8.03 9.29 -1.99
CA PRO A 73 -9.27 9.95 -1.65
C PRO A 73 -10.46 9.32 -2.38
N GLU A 74 -11.55 9.06 -1.66
CA GLU A 74 -12.77 8.48 -2.23
C GLU A 74 -13.33 9.31 -3.37
N GLU A 75 -13.23 10.64 -3.27
CA GLU A 75 -13.65 11.58 -4.33
C GLU A 75 -12.93 11.31 -5.66
N TYR A 76 -11.66 10.86 -5.60
CA TYR A 76 -10.91 10.49 -6.79
C TYR A 76 -11.34 9.13 -7.34
N THR A 77 -11.52 8.12 -6.48
CA THR A 77 -11.93 6.77 -6.90
C THR A 77 -13.35 6.73 -7.46
N GLN A 78 -14.25 7.56 -6.93
CA GLN A 78 -15.61 7.74 -7.44
C GLN A 78 -15.64 8.36 -8.84
N LYS A 79 -14.70 9.26 -9.14
CA LYS A 79 -14.65 10.00 -10.42
C LYS A 79 -13.78 9.33 -11.48
N HIS A 80 -12.80 8.54 -11.05
CA HIS A 80 -11.75 8.01 -11.91
C HIS A 80 -11.33 6.60 -11.48
N LYS A 81 -11.19 5.70 -12.46
CA LYS A 81 -10.49 4.43 -12.25
C LYS A 81 -9.00 4.71 -11.96
N VAL A 82 -8.53 4.24 -10.82
CA VAL A 82 -7.10 4.28 -10.46
C VAL A 82 -6.36 3.25 -11.32
N THR A 83 -5.33 3.71 -12.03
CA THR A 83 -4.49 2.84 -12.86
C THR A 83 -3.19 2.46 -12.12
N LYS A 84 -2.53 1.38 -12.53
CA LYS A 84 -1.20 1.02 -12.02
C LYS A 84 -0.19 2.17 -12.15
N ARG A 85 -0.26 2.93 -13.25
CA ARG A 85 0.59 4.12 -13.46
C ARG A 85 0.32 5.21 -12.44
N ASP A 86 -0.92 5.41 -12.03
CA ASP A 86 -1.26 6.39 -10.99
C ASP A 86 -0.66 5.98 -9.64
N LEU A 87 -0.75 4.69 -9.30
CA LEU A 87 -0.15 4.14 -8.08
C LEU A 87 1.37 4.28 -8.07
N MET A 88 2.04 3.97 -9.19
CA MET A 88 3.50 4.15 -9.31
C MET A 88 3.92 5.62 -9.15
N GLN A 89 3.16 6.56 -9.71
CA GLN A 89 3.45 7.99 -9.57
C GLN A 89 3.21 8.48 -8.13
N TYR A 90 2.19 7.95 -7.47
CA TYR A 90 1.93 8.21 -6.06
C TYR A 90 3.07 7.66 -5.18
N GLU A 91 3.52 6.44 -5.43
CA GLU A 91 4.65 5.84 -4.73
C GLU A 91 5.94 6.65 -4.86
N ASP A 92 6.30 7.02 -6.10
CA ASP A 92 7.48 7.85 -6.36
C ASP A 92 7.38 9.20 -5.65
N PHE A 93 6.19 9.82 -5.69
CA PHE A 93 5.93 11.07 -5.00
C PHE A 93 6.06 10.95 -3.48
N ILE A 94 5.48 9.91 -2.87
CA ILE A 94 5.58 9.67 -1.43
C ILE A 94 7.01 9.35 -1.02
N LYS A 95 7.77 8.59 -1.83
CA LYS A 95 9.18 8.31 -1.56
C LYS A 95 10.03 9.57 -1.60
N GLN A 96 9.82 10.43 -2.61
CA GLN A 96 10.51 11.71 -2.72
C GLN A 96 10.14 12.67 -1.58
N ALA A 97 8.85 12.74 -1.23
CA ALA A 97 8.40 13.49 -0.07
C ALA A 97 9.04 12.97 1.22
N GLY A 98 9.05 11.65 1.44
CA GLY A 98 9.70 11.03 2.59
C GLY A 98 11.18 11.41 2.71
N ILE A 99 11.93 11.38 1.61
CA ILE A 99 13.35 11.84 1.58
C ILE A 99 13.48 13.32 1.99
N PHE A 100 12.54 14.17 1.57
CA PHE A 100 12.54 15.60 1.92
C PHE A 100 12.31 15.83 3.42
N PHE A 101 11.55 14.95 4.09
CA PHE A 101 11.26 15.05 5.54
C PHE A 101 12.19 14.19 6.42
N MET A 102 12.91 13.20 5.87
CA MET A 102 13.80 12.26 6.59
C MET A 102 15.17 12.85 6.99
N ASN A 103 15.28 14.16 7.22
CA ASN A 103 16.40 14.75 7.95
C ASN A 103 15.99 15.41 9.28
N ASP A 104 14.69 15.44 9.60
CA ASP A 104 14.20 15.87 10.92
C ASP A 104 13.32 14.77 11.54
N GLU A 105 13.47 14.54 12.84
CA GLU A 105 12.63 13.63 13.61
C GLU A 105 11.20 14.16 13.68
N VAL A 106 10.36 13.79 12.71
CA VAL A 106 8.94 14.12 12.75
C VAL A 106 8.24 13.11 13.68
N ALA A 107 7.43 13.59 14.62
CA ALA A 107 6.61 12.72 15.47
C ALA A 107 5.63 11.90 14.61
N GLU A 108 5.30 10.68 15.03
CA GLU A 108 4.49 9.75 14.23
C GLU A 108 3.10 10.33 13.86
N GLU A 109 2.52 11.13 14.74
CA GLU A 109 1.24 11.84 14.52
C GLU A 109 1.34 12.94 13.46
N ASP A 110 2.44 13.70 13.45
CA ASP A 110 2.71 14.75 12.47
C ASP A 110 3.01 14.15 11.09
N LYS A 111 3.64 12.96 11.05
CA LYS A 111 3.85 12.21 9.82
C LYS A 111 2.52 11.86 9.16
N GLU A 112 1.57 11.30 9.89
CA GLU A 112 0.27 10.91 9.32
C GLU A 112 -0.49 12.09 8.71
N LYS A 113 -0.54 13.21 9.42
CA LYS A 113 -1.18 14.43 8.94
C LYS A 113 -0.49 14.99 7.69
N LEU A 114 0.84 15.03 7.72
CA LEU A 114 1.65 15.44 6.57
C LEU A 114 1.45 14.52 5.36
N PHE A 115 1.44 13.19 5.58
CA PHE A 115 1.17 12.20 4.54
C PHE A 115 -0.21 12.41 3.92
N ARG A 116 -1.25 12.67 4.73
CA ARG A 116 -2.59 12.98 4.24
C ARG A 116 -2.60 14.24 3.38
N ASP A 117 -2.06 15.34 3.88
CA ASP A 117 -2.06 16.64 3.20
C ASP A 117 -1.31 16.56 1.85
N ILE A 118 -0.15 15.91 1.85
CA ILE A 118 0.68 15.68 0.65
C ILE A 118 -0.05 14.79 -0.35
N SER A 119 -0.70 13.72 0.12
CA SER A 119 -1.48 12.82 -0.73
C SER A 119 -2.64 13.56 -1.40
N GLU A 120 -3.39 14.38 -0.65
CA GLU A 120 -4.45 15.21 -1.20
C GLU A 120 -3.95 16.17 -2.29
N LEU A 121 -2.81 16.83 -2.05
CA LEU A 121 -2.18 17.72 -3.03
C LEU A 121 -1.86 16.98 -4.33
N PHE A 122 -1.30 15.77 -4.24
CA PHE A 122 -1.01 14.94 -5.42
C PHE A 122 -2.27 14.61 -6.23
N TRP A 123 -3.33 14.14 -5.57
CA TRP A 123 -4.57 13.79 -6.24
C TRP A 123 -5.29 15.01 -6.83
N LYS A 124 -5.27 16.15 -6.13
CA LYS A 124 -5.74 17.45 -6.66
C LYS A 124 -4.93 17.87 -7.90
N ALA A 125 -3.61 17.76 -7.87
CA ALA A 125 -2.76 18.06 -9.03
C ALA A 125 -3.06 17.14 -10.23
N LYS A 126 -3.29 15.85 -9.99
CA LYS A 126 -3.71 14.89 -11.03
C LYS A 126 -5.06 15.25 -11.61
N GLU A 127 -6.01 15.68 -10.79
CA GLU A 127 -7.32 16.14 -11.25
C GLU A 127 -7.21 17.42 -12.11
N MET A 128 -6.40 18.40 -11.68
CA MET A 128 -6.13 19.62 -12.45
C MET A 128 -5.48 19.30 -13.80
N ASN A 129 -4.52 18.37 -13.84
CA ASN A 129 -3.90 17.94 -15.08
C ASN A 129 -4.89 17.25 -16.03
N LYS A 130 -5.78 16.39 -15.51
CA LYS A 130 -6.87 15.79 -16.31
C LYS A 130 -7.82 16.86 -16.84
N LYS A 131 -8.20 17.87 -16.04
CA LYS A 131 -9.05 18.99 -16.49
C LYS A 131 -8.38 19.86 -17.55
N LYS A 132 -7.09 20.17 -17.38
CA LYS A 132 -6.30 21.08 -18.24
C LYS A 132 -5.86 20.44 -19.56
N TYR A 133 -5.41 19.19 -19.53
CA TYR A 133 -4.85 18.50 -20.70
C TYR A 133 -5.76 17.42 -21.27
N GLY A 134 -6.72 16.88 -20.51
CA GLY A 134 -7.73 15.94 -21.02
C GLY A 134 -8.70 16.57 -22.03
N ARG A 135 -9.01 17.87 -21.88
CA ARG A 135 -9.78 18.64 -22.88
C ARG A 135 -9.02 18.92 -24.17
N LYS A 136 -7.68 18.99 -24.14
CA LYS A 136 -6.87 19.26 -25.35
C LYS A 136 -6.88 18.07 -26.32
N LYS A 137 -6.86 16.83 -25.82
CA LYS A 137 -6.94 15.64 -26.70
C LYS A 137 -8.27 15.49 -27.45
N ALA A 138 -9.37 16.06 -26.96
CA ALA A 138 -10.67 16.00 -27.62
C ALA A 138 -10.89 17.09 -28.69
N LYS A 139 -9.98 18.07 -28.82
CA LYS A 139 -10.11 19.20 -29.77
C LYS A 139 -9.09 19.20 -30.91
N THR A 140 -8.25 18.17 -31.02
CA THR A 140 -7.23 18.07 -32.07
C THR A 140 -7.61 17.08 -33.19
N ASP A 141 -8.72 16.36 -33.04
CA ASP A 141 -9.24 15.41 -34.04
C ASP A 141 -10.55 15.90 -34.69
N GLN A 142 -10.68 17.20 -34.98
CA GLN A 142 -11.74 17.77 -35.84
C GLN A 142 -11.14 18.70 -36.89
#